data_AF-A0A9X7GAC2-F1
#
_entry.id   AF-A0A9X7GAC2-F1
#
_cell.length_a   1.000
_cell.length_b   1.000
_cell.length_c   1.000
_cell.angle_alpha   90.00
_cell.angle_beta   90.00
_cell.angle_gamma   90.00
#
_symmetry.space_group_name_H-M   'P 1'
#
loop_
_entity.id
_entity.type
_entity.pdbx_description
1 polymer ?
#
loop_
_entity_poly.entity_id
_entity_poly.type
_entity_poly.pdbx_seq_one_letter_code
_entity_poly.pdbx_strand_id
1 'polypeptide(L)'
;SLSGLEIGTYTLKEVKSPTGYVLNGQPQQIEVKTGEVATITVQNTKVKGNIEIKKLSDSGKTLPKVEFTVYTAEGKEVTKTITNEQGIAQVKDLPYGKYYFVETKGVEGYLLNQTKYPFEIKEQGKTLTFTVENKEVKGNVQLLKVDGENPDKKLEGAVFVLQDSKGKKISEHKSDKNGLIEVKDLPFGAYSFVEKQAP
;
A
#
# COMPACT_ATOMS: atom_id res chain seq x y z
N SER A 1 -40.59 -23.96 -15.47
CA SER A 1 -40.60 -25.43 -15.63
C SER A 1 -40.67 -25.73 -17.12
N LEU A 2 -40.01 -26.80 -17.57
CA LEU A 2 -40.23 -27.37 -18.90
C LEU A 2 -41.27 -28.49 -18.78
N SER A 3 -42.13 -28.67 -19.77
CA SER A 3 -43.20 -29.68 -19.79
C SER A 3 -43.27 -30.35 -21.15
N GLY A 4 -43.78 -31.59 -21.20
CA GLY A 4 -43.92 -32.35 -22.45
C GLY A 4 -42.62 -32.93 -22.99
N LEU A 5 -41.62 -33.16 -22.12
CA LEU A 5 -40.40 -33.88 -22.48
C LEU A 5 -40.70 -35.37 -22.62
N GLU A 6 -40.12 -36.01 -23.64
CA GLU A 6 -40.13 -37.46 -23.76
C GLU A 6 -39.33 -38.11 -22.63
N ILE A 7 -39.60 -39.39 -22.36
CA ILE A 7 -38.81 -40.15 -21.40
C ILE A 7 -37.37 -40.32 -21.93
N GLY A 8 -36.38 -40.18 -21.05
CA GLY A 8 -34.99 -40.34 -21.43
C GLY A 8 -34.03 -39.49 -20.62
N THR A 9 -32.74 -39.61 -20.96
CA THR A 9 -31.66 -38.87 -20.30
C THR A 9 -31.30 -37.63 -21.10
N TYR A 10 -31.42 -36.47 -20.46
CA TYR A 10 -31.07 -35.17 -21.02
C TYR A 10 -29.75 -34.67 -20.43
N THR A 11 -29.05 -33.86 -21.21
CA THR A 11 -27.86 -33.13 -20.77
C THR A 11 -28.20 -31.68 -20.53
N LEU A 12 -27.99 -31.20 -19.31
CA LEU A 12 -28.06 -29.80 -18.93
C LEU A 12 -26.65 -29.20 -18.97
N LYS A 13 -26.51 -28.07 -19.65
CA LYS A 13 -25.27 -27.28 -19.68
C LYS A 13 -25.59 -25.84 -19.35
N GLU A 14 -24.93 -25.27 -18.34
CA GLU A 14 -25.01 -23.84 -18.10
C GLU A 14 -24.27 -23.10 -19.21
N VAL A 15 -24.94 -22.14 -19.84
CA VAL A 15 -24.39 -21.34 -20.96
C VAL A 15 -24.03 -19.92 -20.54
N LYS A 16 -24.52 -19.46 -19.39
CA LYS A 16 -24.28 -18.13 -18.83
C LYS A 16 -24.53 -18.14 -17.33
N SER A 17 -23.59 -17.64 -16.54
CA SER A 17 -23.76 -17.46 -15.09
C SER A 17 -24.40 -16.11 -14.75
N PRO A 18 -25.03 -15.99 -13.56
CA PRO A 18 -25.39 -14.69 -13.00
C PRO A 18 -24.18 -13.78 -12.80
N THR A 19 -24.41 -12.46 -12.80
CA THR A 19 -23.35 -11.48 -12.51
C THR A 19 -22.70 -11.77 -11.16
N GLY A 20 -21.37 -11.83 -11.13
CA GLY A 20 -20.58 -12.11 -9.94
C GLY A 20 -20.41 -13.59 -9.60
N TYR A 21 -20.83 -14.50 -10.49
CA TYR A 21 -20.64 -15.94 -10.34
C TYR A 21 -19.83 -16.54 -11.50
N VAL A 22 -19.01 -17.54 -11.18
CA VAL A 22 -18.23 -18.31 -12.15
C VAL A 22 -19.17 -19.22 -12.93
N LEU A 23 -19.02 -19.28 -14.26
CA LEU A 23 -19.77 -20.18 -15.13
C LEU A 23 -19.39 -21.64 -14.84
N ASN A 24 -20.37 -22.46 -14.48
CA ASN A 24 -20.18 -23.90 -14.33
C ASN A 24 -20.51 -24.62 -15.64
N GLY A 25 -19.52 -24.68 -16.54
CA GLY A 25 -19.67 -25.30 -17.85
C GLY A 25 -19.74 -26.84 -17.84
N GLN A 26 -19.69 -27.49 -16.67
CA GLN A 26 -19.74 -28.94 -16.57
C GLN A 26 -21.15 -29.46 -16.91
N PRO A 27 -21.29 -30.33 -17.92
CA PRO A 27 -22.58 -30.93 -18.24
C PRO A 27 -23.07 -31.81 -17.10
N GLN A 28 -24.35 -31.74 -16.79
CA GLN A 28 -25.00 -32.64 -15.84
C GLN A 28 -26.10 -33.42 -16.56
N GLN A 29 -26.29 -34.66 -16.14
CA GLN A 29 -27.37 -35.50 -16.67
C GLN A 29 -28.60 -35.43 -15.78
N ILE A 30 -29.78 -35.47 -16.40
CA ILE A 30 -31.06 -35.59 -15.72
C ILE A 30 -31.91 -36.62 -16.47
N GLU A 31 -32.50 -37.56 -15.73
CA GLU A 31 -33.39 -38.58 -16.29
C GLU A 31 -34.85 -38.13 -16.11
N VAL A 32 -35.62 -38.15 -17.19
CA VAL A 32 -37.06 -37.86 -17.20
C VAL A 32 -37.83 -39.17 -17.29
N LYS A 33 -38.74 -39.38 -16.32
CA LYS A 33 -39.59 -40.57 -16.20
C LYS A 33 -41.06 -40.21 -16.25
N THR A 34 -41.88 -41.17 -16.67
CA THR A 34 -43.33 -41.01 -16.76
C THR A 34 -43.93 -40.69 -15.38
N GLY A 35 -44.64 -39.57 -15.29
CA GLY A 35 -45.36 -39.17 -14.07
C GLY A 35 -44.49 -38.60 -12.95
N GLU A 36 -43.18 -38.44 -13.16
CA GLU A 36 -42.24 -37.91 -12.16
C GLU A 36 -41.75 -36.50 -12.53
N VAL A 37 -41.48 -35.68 -11.51
CA VAL A 37 -40.80 -34.39 -11.68
C VAL A 37 -39.30 -34.59 -11.44
N ALA A 38 -38.53 -34.67 -12.53
CA ALA A 38 -37.09 -34.69 -12.44
C ALA A 38 -36.56 -33.32 -11.95
N THR A 39 -35.77 -33.33 -10.88
CA THR A 39 -35.18 -32.12 -10.29
C THR A 39 -33.67 -32.19 -10.36
N ILE A 40 -33.03 -31.12 -10.81
CA ILE A 40 -31.57 -30.97 -10.82
C ILE A 40 -31.17 -29.67 -10.14
N THR A 41 -30.08 -29.72 -9.37
CA THR A 41 -29.53 -28.55 -8.70
C THR A 41 -28.17 -28.21 -9.32
N VAL A 42 -28.07 -27.02 -9.91
CA VAL A 42 -26.82 -26.46 -10.42
C VAL A 42 -26.29 -25.44 -9.41
N GLN A 43 -25.03 -25.58 -9.02
CA GLN A 43 -24.37 -24.65 -8.09
C GLN A 43 -23.32 -23.82 -8.83
N ASN A 44 -23.28 -22.52 -8.50
CA ASN A 44 -22.23 -21.61 -8.93
C ASN A 44 -21.47 -21.06 -7.74
N THR A 45 -20.17 -20.83 -7.94
CA THR A 45 -19.29 -20.16 -6.97
C THR A 45 -19.21 -18.67 -7.29
N LYS A 46 -19.10 -17.84 -6.25
CA LYS A 46 -18.88 -16.40 -6.44
C LYS A 46 -17.50 -16.17 -7.04
N VAL A 47 -17.41 -15.21 -7.96
CA VAL A 47 -16.13 -14.69 -8.44
C VAL A 47 -15.34 -14.14 -7.24
N LYS A 48 -14.06 -14.47 -7.21
CA LYS A 48 -13.08 -13.96 -6.25
C LYS A 48 -11.84 -13.48 -6.99
N GLY A 49 -11.21 -12.43 -6.50
CA GLY A 49 -9.97 -11.89 -7.06
C GLY A 49 -9.04 -11.40 -5.96
N ASN A 50 -7.91 -10.84 -6.36
CA ASN A 50 -6.83 -10.47 -5.47
C ASN A 50 -6.40 -9.02 -5.75
N ILE A 51 -5.75 -8.41 -4.77
CA ILE A 51 -4.99 -7.18 -4.98
C ILE A 51 -3.56 -7.34 -4.46
N GLU A 52 -2.63 -6.65 -5.12
CA GLU A 52 -1.26 -6.47 -4.69
C GLU A 52 -0.93 -4.97 -4.67
N ILE A 53 -0.36 -4.50 -3.56
CA ILE A 53 0.01 -3.11 -3.36
C ILE A 53 1.52 -3.06 -3.18
N LYS A 54 2.20 -2.33 -4.07
CA LYS A 54 3.62 -1.99 -3.95
C LYS A 54 3.77 -0.61 -3.34
N LYS A 55 4.40 -0.55 -2.18
CA LYS A 55 4.64 0.68 -1.43
C LYS A 55 6.05 1.18 -1.64
N LEU A 56 6.14 2.41 -2.14
CA LEU A 56 7.38 3.13 -2.36
C LEU A 56 7.39 4.46 -1.60
N SER A 57 8.57 5.04 -1.50
CA SER A 57 8.78 6.47 -1.26
C SER A 57 8.76 7.23 -2.59
N ASP A 58 8.67 8.56 -2.51
CA ASP A 58 8.86 9.47 -3.65
C ASP A 58 10.28 9.41 -4.26
N SER A 59 11.25 8.84 -3.54
CA SER A 59 12.61 8.54 -4.04
C SER A 59 12.75 7.15 -4.67
N GLY A 60 11.68 6.33 -4.68
CA GLY A 60 11.66 4.99 -5.26
C GLY A 60 12.14 3.86 -4.34
N LYS A 61 12.51 4.17 -3.09
CA LYS A 61 12.83 3.16 -2.05
C LYS A 61 11.57 2.41 -1.62
N THR A 62 11.64 1.09 -1.46
CA THR A 62 10.55 0.26 -0.93
C THR A 62 10.30 0.52 0.56
N LEU A 63 9.01 0.53 0.94
CA LEU A 63 8.62 0.79 2.32
C LEU A 63 7.95 -0.45 2.93
N PRO A 64 8.68 -1.23 3.76
CA PRO A 64 8.12 -2.34 4.52
C PRO A 64 7.31 -1.85 5.74
N LYS A 65 6.48 -2.73 6.31
CA LYS A 65 5.72 -2.50 7.55
C LYS A 65 4.65 -1.40 7.49
N VAL A 66 4.24 -1.00 6.29
CA VAL A 66 3.11 -0.07 6.07
C VAL A 66 1.80 -0.86 6.06
N GLU A 67 0.82 -0.45 6.88
CA GLU A 67 -0.50 -1.08 6.97
C GLU A 67 -1.49 -0.42 6.02
N PHE A 68 -2.16 -1.25 5.24
CA PHE A 68 -3.34 -0.90 4.47
C PHE A 68 -4.57 -1.58 5.03
N THR A 69 -5.70 -0.88 4.98
CA THR A 69 -7.02 -1.47 5.28
C THR A 69 -7.89 -1.41 4.03
N VAL A 70 -8.52 -2.55 3.70
CA VAL A 70 -9.49 -2.68 2.61
C VAL A 70 -10.89 -2.51 3.18
N TYR A 71 -11.71 -1.73 2.49
CA TYR A 71 -13.09 -1.44 2.84
C TYR A 71 -14.01 -1.78 1.67
N THR A 72 -15.27 -2.12 1.96
CA THR A 72 -16.34 -2.14 0.95
C THR A 72 -16.62 -0.72 0.46
N ALA A 73 -17.34 -0.57 -0.65
CA ALA A 73 -17.75 0.74 -1.17
C ALA A 73 -18.57 1.56 -0.14
N GLU A 74 -19.29 0.90 0.76
CA GLU A 74 -20.09 1.49 1.84
C GLU A 74 -19.26 1.84 3.09
N GLY A 75 -17.95 1.57 3.07
CA GLY A 75 -17.03 1.92 4.15
C GLY A 75 -16.92 0.88 5.27
N LYS A 76 -17.43 -0.33 5.08
CA LYS A 76 -17.23 -1.43 6.05
C LYS A 76 -15.81 -1.99 5.90
N GLU A 77 -15.07 -2.10 7.01
CA GLU A 77 -13.77 -2.77 7.02
C GLU A 77 -13.90 -4.25 6.62
N VAL A 78 -13.04 -4.67 5.69
CA VAL A 78 -12.98 -6.05 5.18
C VAL A 78 -11.79 -6.79 5.76
N THR A 79 -10.60 -6.20 5.64
CA THR A 79 -9.35 -6.81 6.10
C THR A 79 -8.21 -5.80 6.13
N LYS A 80 -7.11 -6.17 6.79
CA LYS A 80 -5.86 -5.41 6.85
C LYS A 80 -4.73 -6.22 6.24
N THR A 81 -3.75 -5.53 5.66
CA THR A 81 -2.54 -6.14 5.12
C THR A 81 -1.35 -5.22 5.37
N ILE A 82 -0.15 -5.80 5.48
CA ILE A 82 1.08 -5.07 5.81
C ILE A 82 2.11 -5.36 4.73
N THR A 83 2.86 -4.34 4.32
CA THR A 83 3.92 -4.50 3.33
C THR A 83 5.09 -5.31 3.91
N ASN A 84 5.59 -6.28 3.13
CA ASN A 84 6.79 -7.06 3.45
C ASN A 84 8.09 -6.26 3.18
N GLU A 85 9.25 -6.89 3.37
CA GLU A 85 10.58 -6.27 3.14
C GLU A 85 10.79 -5.75 1.71
N GLN A 86 10.06 -6.28 0.72
CA GLN A 86 10.06 -5.82 -0.66
C GLN A 86 9.06 -4.68 -0.92
N GLY A 87 8.38 -4.19 0.13
CA GLY A 87 7.33 -3.18 0.05
C GLY A 87 6.03 -3.70 -0.54
N ILE A 88 5.79 -5.02 -0.55
CA ILE A 88 4.61 -5.63 -1.17
C ILE A 88 3.61 -6.06 -0.09
N ALA A 89 2.35 -5.66 -0.24
CA ALA A 89 1.22 -6.16 0.54
C ALA A 89 0.22 -6.87 -0.40
N GLN A 90 -0.36 -7.98 0.04
CA GLN A 90 -1.32 -8.76 -0.76
C GLN A 90 -2.61 -9.00 0.01
N VAL A 91 -3.73 -9.02 -0.71
CA VAL A 91 -5.02 -9.52 -0.23
C VAL A 91 -5.57 -10.46 -1.28
N LYS A 92 -5.95 -11.67 -0.85
CA LYS A 92 -6.44 -12.73 -1.73
C LYS A 92 -7.92 -13.00 -1.50
N ASP A 93 -8.55 -13.62 -2.49
CA ASP A 93 -9.90 -14.18 -2.37
C ASP A 93 -11.01 -13.17 -2.02
N LEU A 94 -10.82 -11.89 -2.38
CA LEU A 94 -11.86 -10.86 -2.25
C LEU A 94 -13.05 -11.21 -3.14
N PRO A 95 -14.28 -11.30 -2.60
CA PRO A 95 -15.47 -11.56 -3.41
C PRO A 95 -15.71 -10.48 -4.47
N TYR A 96 -16.42 -10.83 -5.53
CA TYR A 96 -16.94 -9.90 -6.52
C TYR A 96 -17.60 -8.68 -5.86
N GLY A 97 -17.20 -7.49 -6.27
CA GLY A 97 -17.71 -6.25 -5.69
C GLY A 97 -16.74 -5.08 -5.83
N LYS A 98 -17.20 -3.92 -5.34
CA LYS A 98 -16.46 -2.67 -5.31
C LYS A 98 -15.88 -2.43 -3.93
N TYR A 99 -14.63 -1.95 -3.91
CA TYR A 99 -13.85 -1.75 -2.71
C TYR A 99 -13.00 -0.49 -2.84
N TYR A 100 -12.38 -0.11 -1.75
CA TYR A 100 -11.21 0.76 -1.77
C TYR A 100 -10.24 0.34 -0.68
N PHE A 101 -8.97 0.71 -0.81
CA PHE A 101 -8.00 0.59 0.28
C PHE A 101 -7.44 1.96 0.67
N VAL A 102 -6.96 2.06 1.91
CA VAL A 102 -6.34 3.27 2.48
C VAL A 102 -5.14 2.85 3.32
N GLU A 103 -4.06 3.64 3.30
CA GLU A 103 -2.97 3.49 4.27
C GLU A 103 -3.45 3.96 5.65
N THR A 104 -3.49 3.04 6.61
CA THR A 104 -4.01 3.30 7.96
C THR A 104 -2.89 3.43 9.00
N LYS A 105 -1.71 2.89 8.69
CA LYS A 105 -0.51 3.06 9.52
C LYS A 105 0.73 3.16 8.62
N GLY A 106 1.39 4.31 8.67
CA GLY A 106 2.65 4.55 7.96
C GLY A 106 3.86 4.07 8.76
N VAL A 107 5.04 4.49 8.30
CA VAL A 107 6.34 4.26 8.96
C VAL A 107 7.04 5.58 9.23
N GLU A 108 7.90 5.60 10.25
CA GLU A 108 8.65 6.81 10.62
C GLU A 108 9.46 7.36 9.44
N GLY A 109 9.54 8.69 9.38
CA GLY A 109 10.23 9.42 8.31
C GLY A 109 9.44 9.58 7.02
N TYR A 110 8.16 9.16 6.98
CA TYR A 110 7.30 9.32 5.81
C TYR A 110 5.92 9.90 6.19
N LEU A 111 5.37 10.75 5.32
CA LEU A 111 4.02 11.28 5.50
C LEU A 111 2.98 10.20 5.20
N LEU A 112 2.03 10.01 6.12
CA LEU A 112 0.91 9.07 5.97
C LEU A 112 0.03 9.48 4.78
N ASN A 113 -0.21 8.55 3.85
CA ASN A 113 -1.05 8.79 2.68
C ASN A 113 -2.49 8.29 2.88
N GLN A 114 -3.39 9.19 3.27
CA GLN A 114 -4.81 8.86 3.52
C GLN A 114 -5.69 8.83 2.26
N THR A 115 -5.10 8.82 1.06
CA THR A 115 -5.86 8.72 -0.21
C THR A 115 -6.62 7.40 -0.27
N LYS A 116 -7.89 7.46 -0.71
CA LYS A 116 -8.69 6.26 -1.00
C LYS A 116 -8.40 5.77 -2.42
N TYR A 117 -8.02 4.51 -2.55
CA TYR A 117 -7.74 3.89 -3.84
C TYR A 117 -8.86 2.90 -4.21
N PRO A 118 -9.83 3.30 -5.07
CA PRO A 118 -10.96 2.45 -5.43
C PRO A 118 -10.56 1.35 -6.41
N PHE A 119 -11.18 0.18 -6.27
CA PHE A 119 -11.02 -0.94 -7.20
C PHE A 119 -12.25 -1.85 -7.22
N GLU A 120 -12.32 -2.74 -8.21
CA GLU A 120 -13.46 -3.66 -8.39
C GLU A 120 -12.99 -5.06 -8.79
N ILE A 121 -13.48 -6.07 -8.09
CA ILE A 121 -13.24 -7.48 -8.42
C ILE A 121 -14.31 -7.93 -9.42
N LYS A 122 -13.89 -8.24 -10.66
CA LYS A 122 -14.78 -8.70 -11.74
C LYS A 122 -14.49 -10.07 -12.29
N GLU A 123 -13.25 -10.54 -12.17
CA GLU A 123 -12.75 -11.72 -12.86
C GLU A 123 -12.16 -12.72 -11.87
N GLN A 124 -12.46 -14.01 -12.05
CA GLN A 124 -12.01 -15.08 -11.16
C GLN A 124 -10.49 -15.21 -11.17
N GLY A 125 -9.87 -15.16 -9.99
CA GLY A 125 -8.43 -15.34 -9.79
C GLY A 125 -7.57 -14.16 -10.24
N LYS A 126 -8.14 -13.11 -10.83
CA LYS A 126 -7.38 -11.95 -11.31
C LYS A 126 -6.76 -11.19 -10.14
N THR A 127 -5.48 -10.85 -10.27
CA THR A 127 -4.77 -9.96 -9.35
C THR A 127 -4.69 -8.55 -9.95
N LEU A 128 -5.20 -7.56 -9.23
CA LEU A 128 -5.02 -6.15 -9.56
C LEU A 128 -3.79 -5.61 -8.83
N THR A 129 -2.93 -4.87 -9.52
CA THR A 129 -1.69 -4.33 -8.96
C THR A 129 -1.77 -2.81 -8.81
N PHE A 130 -1.26 -2.29 -7.69
CA PHE A 130 -1.23 -0.87 -7.38
C PHE A 130 0.16 -0.45 -6.90
N THR A 131 0.57 0.77 -7.24
CA THR A 131 1.77 1.40 -6.67
C THR A 131 1.35 2.62 -5.86
N VAL A 132 1.82 2.72 -4.61
CA VAL A 132 1.47 3.79 -3.67
C VAL A 132 2.72 4.42 -3.08
N GLU A 133 2.85 5.73 -3.22
CA GLU A 133 4.01 6.50 -2.76
C GLU A 133 3.71 7.30 -1.50
N ASN A 134 4.72 7.41 -0.62
CA ASN A 134 4.71 8.37 0.50
C ASN A 134 5.88 9.33 0.32
N LYS A 135 5.66 10.58 0.66
CA LYS A 135 6.71 11.60 0.69
C LYS A 135 7.59 11.41 1.91
N GLU A 136 8.90 11.51 1.73
CA GLU A 136 9.84 11.59 2.84
C GLU A 136 9.60 12.86 3.67
N VAL A 137 9.61 12.70 5.00
CA VAL A 137 9.64 13.83 5.94
C VAL A 137 11.04 14.42 5.89
N LYS A 138 11.12 15.73 5.66
CA LYS A 138 12.37 16.49 5.64
C LYS A 138 12.31 17.66 6.60
N GLY A 139 13.47 18.06 7.12
CA GLY A 139 13.61 19.17 8.04
C GLY A 139 14.85 20.01 7.75
N ASN A 140 14.89 21.17 8.38
CA ASN A 140 16.02 22.09 8.32
C ASN A 140 16.67 22.16 9.70
N VAL A 141 17.99 22.28 9.75
CA VAL A 141 18.75 22.49 10.99
C VAL A 141 19.59 23.76 10.87
N GLN A 142 19.66 24.49 11.97
CA GLN A 142 20.47 25.70 12.09
C GLN A 142 21.41 25.55 13.29
N LEU A 143 22.69 25.87 13.08
CA LEU A 143 23.69 26.01 14.14
C LEU A 143 24.07 27.49 14.23
N LEU A 144 24.12 28.01 15.45
CA LEU A 144 24.60 29.36 15.74
C LEU A 144 25.86 29.26 16.61
N LYS A 145 27.01 29.66 16.06
CA LYS A 145 28.28 29.69 16.76
C LYS A 145 28.47 31.04 17.44
N VAL A 146 28.61 30.98 18.75
CA VAL A 146 28.80 32.16 19.62
C VAL A 146 30.02 31.98 20.51
N ASP A 147 30.47 33.11 21.07
CA ASP A 147 31.44 33.14 22.14
C ASP A 147 30.85 32.53 23.43
N GLY A 148 31.62 31.72 24.13
CA GLY A 148 31.16 30.97 25.31
C GLY A 148 30.92 31.85 26.53
N GLU A 149 31.58 33.01 26.60
CA GLU A 149 31.40 33.99 27.68
C GLU A 149 30.47 35.13 27.25
N ASN A 150 30.30 35.35 25.94
CA ASN A 150 29.40 36.36 25.40
C ASN A 150 28.53 35.83 24.23
N PRO A 151 27.33 35.28 24.52
CA PRO A 151 26.43 34.72 23.49
C PRO A 151 25.98 35.69 22.40
N ASP A 152 26.08 37.01 22.62
CA ASP A 152 25.74 38.03 21.61
C ASP A 152 26.84 38.17 20.55
N LYS A 153 28.10 37.83 20.89
CA LYS A 153 29.22 37.82 19.96
C LYS A 153 29.20 36.56 19.10
N LYS A 154 28.88 36.73 17.82
CA LYS A 154 28.83 35.65 16.83
C LYS A 154 30.24 35.37 16.27
N LEU A 155 30.55 34.10 16.00
CA LEU A 155 31.88 33.69 15.56
C LEU A 155 31.82 33.12 14.14
N GLU A 156 32.37 33.88 13.19
CA GLU A 156 32.62 33.48 11.81
C GLU A 156 33.83 32.55 11.73
N GLY A 157 33.85 31.63 10.75
CA GLY A 157 35.06 30.91 10.37
C GLY A 157 35.22 29.50 10.93
N ALA A 158 34.48 29.14 12.00
CA ALA A 158 34.50 27.80 12.57
C ALA A 158 34.00 26.76 11.56
N VAL A 159 34.71 25.65 11.43
CA VAL A 159 34.37 24.57 10.49
C VAL A 159 33.73 23.41 11.25
N PHE A 160 32.55 23.00 10.82
CA PHE A 160 31.79 21.88 11.37
C PHE A 160 31.54 20.81 10.30
N VAL A 161 31.59 19.55 10.72
CA VAL A 161 31.17 18.41 9.91
C VAL A 161 29.79 17.96 10.39
N LEU A 162 28.81 17.95 9.49
CA LEU A 162 27.51 17.33 9.74
C LEU A 162 27.64 15.81 9.51
N GLN A 163 27.27 15.02 10.50
CA GLN A 163 27.32 13.56 10.45
C GLN A 163 25.96 12.95 10.77
N ASP A 164 25.69 11.76 10.22
CA ASP A 164 24.54 10.96 10.66
C ASP A 164 24.80 10.28 12.02
N SER A 165 23.79 9.60 12.55
CA SER A 165 23.89 8.87 13.82
C SER A 165 24.93 7.74 13.85
N LYS A 166 25.48 7.34 12.69
CA LYS A 166 26.55 6.35 12.58
C LYS A 166 27.94 7.00 12.44
N GLY A 167 28.02 8.32 12.56
CA GLY A 167 29.24 9.10 12.37
C GLY A 167 29.66 9.24 10.91
N LYS A 168 28.80 8.87 9.93
CA LYS A 168 29.11 9.07 8.52
C LYS A 168 29.02 10.56 8.21
N LYS A 169 30.10 11.12 7.69
CA LYS A 169 30.13 12.48 7.16
C LYS A 169 29.10 12.66 6.04
N ILE A 170 28.22 13.65 6.20
CA ILE A 170 27.25 14.08 5.21
C ILE A 170 27.80 15.28 4.45
N SER A 171 28.24 16.30 5.18
CA SER A 171 28.72 17.57 4.61
C SER A 171 29.63 18.29 5.59
N GLU A 172 30.33 19.31 5.11
CA GLU A 172 31.20 20.18 5.91
C GLU A 172 30.81 21.63 5.64
N HIS A 173 30.72 22.43 6.70
CA HIS A 173 30.19 23.78 6.69
C HIS A 173 31.09 24.70 7.49
N LYS A 174 31.10 25.98 7.13
CA LYS A 174 31.80 27.03 7.86
C LYS A 174 30.79 28.06 8.36
N SER A 175 30.92 28.51 9.61
CA SER A 175 30.04 29.55 10.15
C SER A 175 30.26 30.86 9.40
N ASP A 176 29.15 31.49 8.99
CA ASP A 176 29.17 32.76 8.27
C ASP A 176 29.47 33.95 9.20
N LYS A 177 29.42 35.18 8.65
CA LYS A 177 29.62 36.44 9.39
C LYS A 177 28.69 36.63 10.59
N ASN A 178 27.54 35.95 10.60
CA ASN A 178 26.58 35.96 11.70
C ASN A 178 26.73 34.74 12.61
N GLY A 179 27.80 33.96 12.45
CA GLY A 179 28.03 32.72 13.16
C GLY A 179 27.10 31.58 12.74
N LEU A 180 26.39 31.69 11.62
CA LEU A 180 25.34 30.76 11.23
C LEU A 180 25.82 29.68 10.26
N ILE A 181 25.24 28.49 10.45
CA ILE A 181 25.24 27.39 9.49
C ILE A 181 23.78 26.94 9.34
N GLU A 182 23.28 26.90 8.11
CA GLU A 182 21.93 26.41 7.79
C GLU A 182 22.03 25.21 6.83
N VAL A 183 21.39 24.11 7.17
CA VAL A 183 21.28 22.93 6.31
C VAL A 183 19.81 22.58 6.14
N LYS A 184 19.36 22.57 4.89
CA LYS A 184 17.96 22.35 4.51
C LYS A 184 17.74 20.96 3.97
N ASP A 185 16.46 20.56 3.95
CA ASP A 185 15.98 19.35 3.29
C ASP A 185 16.67 18.07 3.77
N LEU A 186 17.09 18.03 5.03
CA LEU A 186 17.65 16.83 5.64
C LEU A 186 16.53 15.79 5.79
N PRO A 187 16.73 14.55 5.30
CA PRO A 187 15.81 13.46 5.58
C PRO A 187 15.58 13.28 7.08
N PHE A 188 14.45 12.70 7.46
CA PHE A 188 14.22 12.31 8.84
C PHE A 188 15.37 11.43 9.37
N GLY A 189 15.94 11.82 10.50
CA GLY A 189 17.06 11.11 11.11
C GLY A 189 17.68 11.88 12.28
N ALA A 190 18.63 11.23 12.95
CA ALA A 190 19.45 11.86 13.98
C ALA A 190 20.79 12.29 13.37
N TYR A 191 21.20 13.52 13.71
CA TYR A 191 22.37 14.18 13.15
C TYR A 191 23.16 14.90 14.25
N SER A 192 24.46 15.11 14.01
CA SER A 192 25.31 15.93 14.86
C SER A 192 26.24 16.82 14.04
N PHE A 193 26.51 18.03 14.56
CA PHE A 193 27.62 18.86 14.09
C PHE A 193 28.84 18.58 14.96
N VAL A 194 29.96 18.24 14.34
CA VAL A 194 31.25 18.02 15.00
C VAL A 194 32.20 19.14 14.59
N GLU A 195 32.69 19.92 15.55
CA GLU A 195 33.68 20.96 15.28
C GLU A 195 34.99 20.32 14.79
N LYS A 196 35.51 20.82 13.67
CA LYS A 196 36.74 20.35 13.03
C LYS A 196 37.84 21.40 13.11
N GLN A 197 37.47 22.68 13.06
CA GLN A 197 38.41 23.80 13.12
C GLN A 197 37.74 24.97 13.84
N ALA A 198 38.47 25.60 14.75
CA ALA A 198 38.05 26.82 15.43
C ALA A 198 38.00 28.04 14.46
N PRO A 199 37.27 29.12 14.82
CA PRO A 199 37.26 30.41 14.12
C PRO A 199 38.64 30.98 13.79
#